data_AF-A0AAE8VT02-F1
#
_entry.id   AF-A0AAE8VT02-F1
#
_cell.length_a   1.000
_cell.length_b   1.000
_cell.length_c   1.000
_cell.angle_alpha   90.00
_cell.angle_beta   90.00
_cell.angle_gamma   90.00
#
_symmetry.space_group_name_H-M   'P 1'
#
loop_
_entity.id
_entity.type
_entity.pdbx_description
1 polymer ?
#
loop_
_entity_poly.entity_id
_entity_poly.type
_entity_poly.pdbx_seq_one_letter_code
_entity_poly.pdbx_strand_id
1 'polypeptide(L)'
;MGSLRNPVGPLPSTIYWRRRAILLAVVGVLVLLAVWVVTSGGGGGGNNAGEPNGKNPAPSITPGPSGSGPAISEAPGGRDESGDESSSGGDSSGSSGGTGSGSENGGAAGDTGAAGGGTSDGGANGSGGSTSGEQVPASSALPVCTGSAVKLSVRSVRNSYEPGTNPTFELVARNSSGSDCKLDLGPDHTVVTITKTGADAAFWSSDDCHESAGSLFFRVPAGDEVTYALEWNRDPSAPNCATPSAGSAPAGTYWVEATAPGLGEARQSFVLEKD
;
A
#
# COMPACT_ATOMS: atom_id res chain seq x y z
N MET A 1 -15.29 -9.40 -56.24
CA MET A 1 -14.53 -10.61 -55.85
C MET A 1 -13.05 -10.33 -56.05
N GLY A 2 -12.27 -10.26 -54.97
CA GLY A 2 -10.80 -10.31 -55.02
C GLY A 2 -10.04 -9.02 -54.71
N SER A 3 -9.86 -8.71 -53.42
CA SER A 3 -8.66 -7.99 -52.95
C SER A 3 -8.36 -8.39 -51.49
N LEU A 4 -7.94 -9.64 -51.34
CA LEU A 4 -7.55 -10.33 -50.10
C LEU A 4 -6.01 -10.49 -50.03
N ARG A 5 -5.25 -9.52 -50.55
CA ARG A 5 -3.78 -9.63 -50.70
C ARG A 5 -3.01 -8.39 -50.26
N ASN A 6 -3.24 -7.94 -49.04
CA ASN A 6 -2.24 -7.15 -48.33
C ASN A 6 -2.22 -7.52 -46.84
N PRO A 7 -1.39 -8.49 -46.42
CA PRO A 7 -1.11 -8.72 -45.02
C PRO A 7 -0.11 -7.68 -44.50
N VAL A 8 -0.56 -6.99 -43.44
CA VAL A 8 0.15 -6.52 -42.23
C VAL A 8 1.63 -6.14 -42.33
N GLY A 9 1.88 -4.89 -41.94
CA GLY A 9 3.22 -4.31 -41.77
C GLY A 9 4.09 -5.05 -40.74
N PRO A 10 5.40 -4.78 -40.78
CA PRO A 10 6.39 -5.52 -40.01
C PRO A 10 6.31 -5.15 -38.52
N LEU A 11 5.55 -5.92 -37.74
CA LEU A 11 5.83 -6.04 -36.32
C LEU A 11 7.21 -6.68 -36.16
N PRO A 12 8.05 -6.21 -35.22
CA PRO A 12 9.45 -6.61 -35.13
C PRO A 12 9.55 -8.13 -35.01
N SER A 13 10.20 -8.75 -36.00
CA SER A 13 10.45 -10.19 -36.12
C SER A 13 11.07 -10.80 -34.86
N THR A 14 11.75 -9.98 -34.06
CA THR A 14 12.34 -10.31 -32.77
C THR A 14 11.33 -10.73 -31.70
N ILE A 15 10.11 -10.17 -31.63
CA ILE A 15 9.13 -10.57 -30.60
C ILE A 15 8.54 -11.95 -30.91
N TYR A 16 8.26 -12.22 -32.19
CA TYR A 16 7.80 -13.52 -32.65
C TYR A 16 8.84 -14.61 -32.42
N TRP A 17 10.10 -14.35 -32.79
CA TRP A 17 11.20 -15.28 -32.56
C TRP A 17 11.51 -15.49 -31.07
N ARG A 18 11.38 -14.46 -30.22
CA ARG A 18 11.55 -14.60 -28.76
C ARG A 18 10.50 -15.51 -28.14
N ARG A 19 9.21 -15.33 -28.47
CA ARG A 19 8.14 -16.21 -27.95
C ARG A 19 8.29 -17.64 -28.45
N ARG A 20 8.69 -17.84 -29.71
CA ARG A 20 8.95 -19.19 -30.27
C ARG A 20 10.19 -19.85 -29.68
N ALA A 21 11.26 -19.11 -29.42
CA ALA A 21 12.46 -19.62 -28.77
C ALA A 21 12.18 -20.05 -27.31
N ILE A 22 11.37 -19.27 -26.58
CA ILE A 22 10.95 -19.62 -25.22
C ILE A 22 10.10 -20.89 -25.23
N LEU A 23 9.13 -21.01 -26.15
CA LEU A 23 8.32 -22.23 -26.27
C LEU A 23 9.17 -23.47 -26.59
N LEU A 24 10.13 -23.36 -27.51
CA LEU A 24 11.03 -24.48 -27.83
C LEU A 24 11.94 -24.86 -26.65
N ALA A 25 12.43 -23.88 -25.89
CA ALA A 25 13.23 -24.13 -24.69
C ALA A 25 12.43 -24.88 -23.61
N VAL A 26 11.19 -24.44 -23.33
CA VAL A 26 10.30 -25.10 -22.36
C VAL A 26 9.99 -26.54 -22.78
N VAL A 27 9.68 -26.77 -24.06
CA VAL A 27 9.46 -28.12 -24.59
C VAL A 27 10.71 -28.98 -24.45
N GLY A 28 11.90 -28.44 -24.74
CA GLY A 28 13.17 -29.16 -24.55
C GLY A 28 13.42 -29.57 -23.08
N VAL A 29 13.13 -28.68 -22.13
CA VAL A 29 13.25 -28.98 -20.69
C VAL A 29 12.27 -30.06 -20.26
N LEU A 30 11.02 -30.01 -20.74
CA LEU A 30 10.01 -31.04 -20.43
C LEU A 30 10.40 -32.42 -20.98
N VAL A 31 10.98 -32.47 -22.19
CA VAL A 31 11.48 -33.72 -22.77
C VAL A 31 12.67 -34.26 -21.96
N LEU A 32 13.60 -33.40 -21.55
CA LEU A 32 14.72 -33.81 -20.69
C LEU A 32 14.25 -34.34 -19.34
N LEU A 33 13.25 -33.70 -18.71
CA LEU A 33 12.65 -34.18 -17.47
C LEU A 33 11.95 -35.52 -17.64
N ALA A 34 11.20 -35.71 -18.73
CA ALA A 34 10.55 -36.98 -19.02
C ALA A 34 11.58 -38.11 -19.24
N VAL A 35 12.65 -37.84 -19.99
CA VAL A 35 13.75 -38.79 -20.18
C VAL A 35 14.44 -39.09 -18.84
N TRP A 36 14.69 -38.09 -18.02
CA TRP A 36 15.29 -38.29 -16.69
C TRP A 36 14.42 -39.20 -15.81
N VAL A 37 13.12 -38.94 -15.71
CA VAL A 37 12.18 -39.77 -14.92
C VAL A 37 12.13 -41.21 -15.44
N VAL A 38 12.10 -41.41 -16.76
CA VAL A 38 12.05 -42.75 -17.37
C VAL A 38 13.37 -43.50 -17.21
N THR A 39 14.51 -42.80 -17.24
CA THR A 39 15.83 -43.42 -17.10
C THR A 39 16.28 -43.58 -15.65
N SER A 40 15.74 -42.80 -14.70
CA SER A 40 15.98 -42.96 -13.26
C SER A 40 15.04 -43.95 -12.58
N GLY A 41 13.94 -44.33 -13.24
CA GLY A 41 12.90 -45.22 -12.71
C GLY A 41 13.13 -46.71 -12.95
N GLY A 42 14.35 -47.22 -12.76
CA GLY A 42 14.68 -48.63 -12.98
C GLY A 42 15.89 -49.13 -12.19
N GLY A 43 15.68 -49.54 -10.94
CA GLY A 43 16.69 -50.22 -10.12
C GLY A 43 16.15 -50.59 -8.74
N GLY A 44 15.68 -51.84 -8.60
CA GLY A 44 15.07 -52.35 -7.38
C GLY A 44 16.04 -53.04 -6.41
N GLY A 45 15.51 -53.31 -5.21
CA GLY A 45 15.86 -54.48 -4.39
C GLY A 45 16.42 -54.19 -2.99
N GLY A 46 15.75 -54.73 -1.95
CA GLY A 46 16.47 -55.36 -0.83
C GLY A 46 16.19 -54.89 0.59
N ASN A 47 15.13 -55.44 1.17
CA ASN A 47 14.73 -55.61 2.58
C ASN A 47 15.86 -55.71 3.63
N ASN A 48 15.68 -55.08 4.81
CA ASN A 48 15.50 -55.72 6.14
C ASN A 48 16.03 -54.88 7.32
N ALA A 49 15.17 -54.81 8.35
CA ALA A 49 15.42 -54.91 9.79
C ALA A 49 16.63 -54.21 10.44
N GLY A 50 16.33 -53.39 11.46
CA GLY A 50 17.32 -52.97 12.44
C GLY A 50 16.87 -51.83 13.35
N GLU A 51 15.82 -52.03 14.14
CA GLU A 51 15.65 -51.29 15.40
C GLU A 51 16.69 -51.84 16.40
N PRO A 52 17.44 -50.99 17.13
CA PRO A 52 16.99 -50.67 18.49
C PRO A 52 17.31 -49.26 18.98
N ASN A 53 16.33 -48.71 19.72
CA ASN A 53 16.48 -48.00 20.99
C ASN A 53 17.60 -46.93 21.12
N GLY A 54 17.18 -45.67 21.06
CA GLY A 54 17.88 -44.54 21.68
C GLY A 54 16.90 -43.68 22.48
N LYS A 55 16.65 -44.04 23.74
CA LYS A 55 15.93 -43.21 24.70
C LYS A 55 16.65 -41.86 24.81
N ASN A 56 15.99 -40.78 24.39
CA ASN A 56 16.45 -39.42 24.69
C ASN A 56 15.55 -38.86 25.80
N PRO A 57 16.04 -38.66 27.04
CA PRO A 57 15.26 -37.99 28.06
C PRO A 57 15.19 -36.48 27.74
N ALA A 58 14.02 -35.90 27.99
CA ALA A 58 13.80 -34.46 27.92
C ALA A 58 14.73 -33.71 28.90
N PRO A 59 15.25 -32.52 28.57
CA PRO A 59 15.99 -31.71 29.53
C PRO A 59 15.06 -31.23 30.64
N SER A 60 15.47 -31.51 31.88
CA SER A 60 14.81 -31.08 33.11
C SER A 60 14.93 -29.55 33.30
N ILE A 61 13.81 -28.92 33.61
CA ILE A 61 13.75 -27.52 34.06
C ILE A 61 14.34 -27.44 35.47
N THR A 62 15.43 -26.68 35.63
CA THR A 62 15.98 -26.31 36.94
C THR A 62 15.24 -25.08 37.47
N PRO A 63 14.62 -25.12 38.66
CA PRO A 63 14.13 -23.93 39.35
C PRO A 63 15.31 -23.09 39.87
N GLY A 64 15.38 -21.84 39.45
CA GLY A 64 16.30 -20.85 40.01
C GLY A 64 15.85 -20.38 41.42
N PRO A 65 16.79 -19.98 42.29
CA PRO A 65 16.50 -19.76 43.72
C PRO A 65 15.62 -18.55 43.98
N SER A 66 14.64 -18.73 44.88
CA SER A 66 13.84 -17.69 45.51
C SER A 66 14.72 -16.70 46.27
N GLY A 67 14.80 -15.47 45.76
CA GLY A 67 15.32 -14.31 46.49
C GLY A 67 14.20 -13.59 47.22
N SER A 68 14.07 -13.85 48.53
CA SER A 68 13.27 -13.03 49.44
C SER A 68 14.03 -11.75 49.77
N GLY A 69 13.44 -10.59 49.45
CA GLY A 69 13.92 -9.27 49.88
C GLY A 69 12.74 -8.30 49.97
N PRO A 70 12.47 -7.64 51.12
CA PRO A 70 11.32 -6.76 51.28
C PRO A 70 11.66 -5.28 51.03
N ALA A 71 10.58 -4.49 50.99
CA ALA A 71 10.46 -3.03 51.08
C ALA A 71 10.38 -2.25 49.76
N ILE A 72 9.17 -2.20 49.20
CA ILE A 72 8.65 -1.01 48.51
C ILE A 72 7.52 -0.44 49.38
N SER A 73 7.80 0.68 50.02
CA SER A 73 6.80 1.55 50.63
C SER A 73 7.12 2.95 50.13
N GLU A 74 6.35 3.43 49.15
CA GLU A 74 5.92 4.82 49.03
C GLU A 74 5.12 5.00 47.72
N ALA A 75 3.89 5.47 47.88
CA ALA A 75 3.07 6.00 46.81
C ALA A 75 3.22 7.53 46.81
N PRO A 76 3.35 8.20 45.65
CA PRO A 76 3.36 9.65 45.59
C PRO A 76 1.91 10.14 45.55
N GLY A 77 1.46 10.80 46.61
CA GLY A 77 0.10 11.33 46.71
C GLY A 77 0.05 12.70 47.37
N GLY A 78 -0.38 13.70 46.60
CA GLY A 78 -1.28 14.78 47.04
C GLY A 78 -0.83 15.72 48.16
N ARG A 79 -0.25 16.86 47.75
CA ARG A 79 -0.59 18.20 48.27
C ARG A 79 -2.05 18.48 47.83
N ASP A 80 -2.97 19.09 48.57
CA ASP A 80 -2.97 20.15 49.57
C ASP A 80 -4.22 19.96 50.49
N GLU A 81 -4.25 20.60 51.67
CA GLU A 81 -5.37 21.45 52.14
C GLU A 81 -5.30 21.81 53.65
N SER A 82 -5.64 23.08 53.92
CA SER A 82 -6.18 23.71 55.16
C SER A 82 -5.28 24.22 56.31
N GLY A 83 -5.34 25.55 56.49
CA GLY A 83 -5.26 26.30 57.76
C GLY A 83 -3.89 26.93 58.10
N ASP A 84 -3.71 28.19 58.50
CA ASP A 84 -4.63 29.20 59.02
C ASP A 84 -4.03 30.63 58.93
N GLU A 85 -4.94 31.59 58.78
CA GLU A 85 -4.99 33.01 59.18
C GLU A 85 -3.78 33.94 59.43
N SER A 86 -3.92 35.14 58.83
CA SER A 86 -3.76 36.49 59.40
C SER A 86 -2.60 37.36 58.88
N SER A 87 -2.94 38.40 58.10
CA SER A 87 -2.74 39.83 58.45
C SER A 87 -2.90 40.77 57.24
N SER A 88 -3.96 41.57 57.31
CA SER A 88 -4.16 42.99 57.01
C SER A 88 -3.25 43.78 56.03
N GLY A 89 -3.93 44.56 55.18
CA GLY A 89 -3.48 45.82 54.55
C GLY A 89 -2.96 45.64 53.12
N GLY A 90 -3.36 46.39 52.09
CA GLY A 90 -4.23 47.55 51.94
C GLY A 90 -4.23 47.92 50.44
N ASP A 91 -5.32 48.54 50.01
CA ASP A 91 -5.42 49.57 48.96
C ASP A 91 -5.06 49.28 47.47
N SER A 92 -6.13 49.35 46.67
CA SER A 92 -6.33 50.28 45.55
C SER A 92 -5.59 50.09 44.20
N SER A 93 -6.42 49.74 43.21
CA SER A 93 -6.55 50.33 41.85
C SER A 93 -5.33 50.44 40.92
N GLY A 94 -5.48 49.89 39.71
CA GLY A 94 -4.69 50.28 38.54
C GLY A 94 -5.09 49.52 37.28
N SER A 95 -5.89 50.15 36.43
CA SER A 95 -6.23 49.69 35.07
C SER A 95 -5.22 50.28 34.07
N SER A 96 -4.66 49.45 33.20
CA SER A 96 -4.08 49.80 31.88
C SER A 96 -3.45 48.53 31.30
N GLY A 97 -3.76 48.02 30.10
CA GLY A 97 -4.08 48.72 28.87
C GLY A 97 -2.78 49.13 28.18
N GLY A 98 -2.29 48.30 27.25
CA GLY A 98 -1.02 48.55 26.56
C GLY A 98 -0.76 47.61 25.39
N THR A 99 -1.39 47.92 24.27
CA THR A 99 -1.06 47.44 22.92
C THR A 99 0.31 47.96 22.47
N GLY A 100 1.09 47.14 21.77
CA GLY A 100 2.30 47.57 21.06
C GLY A 100 2.50 46.75 19.80
N SER A 101 2.03 47.28 18.66
CA SER A 101 2.45 46.86 17.32
C SER A 101 3.86 47.37 17.04
N GLY A 102 4.67 46.56 16.36
CA GLY A 102 5.95 46.96 15.79
C GLY A 102 6.26 46.04 14.61
N SER A 103 6.21 46.62 13.42
CA SER A 103 6.39 45.96 12.13
C SER A 103 7.80 46.26 11.59
N GLU A 104 8.20 45.46 10.59
CA GLU A 104 9.12 45.78 9.47
C GLU A 104 10.57 45.22 9.44
N ASN A 105 10.81 44.59 8.26
CA ASN A 105 12.03 44.47 7.45
C ASN A 105 13.07 43.34 7.67
N GLY A 106 12.99 42.30 6.83
CA GLY A 106 13.64 42.29 5.51
C GLY A 106 15.18 42.30 5.41
N GLY A 107 15.76 41.14 5.07
CA GLY A 107 16.72 41.03 3.94
C GLY A 107 18.22 40.81 4.20
N ALA A 108 18.69 39.64 3.73
CA ALA A 108 19.95 39.34 3.00
C ALA A 108 21.23 38.82 3.73
N ALA A 109 21.48 37.52 3.48
CA ALA A 109 22.63 36.92 2.77
C ALA A 109 24.06 36.80 3.37
N GLY A 110 24.63 35.59 3.18
CA GLY A 110 26.06 35.19 3.24
C GLY A 110 26.45 34.50 4.57
N ASP A 111 27.17 33.38 4.66
CA ASP A 111 28.08 32.70 3.73
C ASP A 111 28.50 31.29 4.27
N THR A 112 28.82 30.39 3.33
CA THR A 112 29.70 29.18 3.28
C THR A 112 29.79 28.04 4.32
N GLY A 113 29.71 26.81 3.75
CA GLY A 113 30.60 25.65 3.98
C GLY A 113 30.00 24.49 4.82
N ALA A 114 30.18 23.20 4.54
CA ALA A 114 30.77 22.42 3.45
C ALA A 114 30.43 20.92 3.65
N ALA A 115 30.44 20.16 2.54
CA ALA A 115 30.74 18.72 2.40
C ALA A 115 29.86 17.64 3.06
N GLY A 116 29.28 16.79 2.20
CA GLY A 116 28.78 15.46 2.54
C GLY A 116 28.26 14.74 1.28
N GLY A 117 29.15 14.03 0.59
CA GLY A 117 28.84 13.29 -0.63
C GLY A 117 27.99 12.04 -0.38
N GLY A 118 27.23 11.66 -1.41
CA GLY A 118 26.43 10.45 -1.46
C GLY A 118 25.77 10.30 -2.82
N THR A 119 26.58 9.91 -3.81
CA THR A 119 26.13 9.45 -5.12
C THR A 119 25.35 8.15 -4.99
N SER A 120 24.12 8.12 -5.46
CA SER A 120 23.45 6.90 -5.94
C SER A 120 22.57 7.28 -7.13
N ASP A 121 23.14 7.13 -8.32
CA ASP A 121 22.38 6.99 -9.55
C ASP A 121 21.51 5.74 -9.47
N GLY A 122 20.23 5.93 -9.73
CA GLY A 122 19.21 4.88 -9.80
C GLY A 122 18.09 5.33 -10.70
N GLY A 123 18.41 5.62 -11.96
CA GLY A 123 17.41 5.85 -13.00
C GLY A 123 16.58 4.59 -13.22
N ALA A 124 15.30 4.65 -12.88
CA ALA A 124 14.27 3.81 -13.46
C ALA A 124 13.13 4.73 -13.92
N ASN A 125 13.07 4.88 -15.24
CA ASN A 125 12.03 5.54 -15.99
C ASN A 125 10.70 4.79 -15.77
N GLY A 126 9.81 5.36 -14.95
CA GLY A 126 8.43 4.92 -14.76
C GLY A 126 7.51 6.13 -14.77
N SER A 127 6.94 6.45 -15.93
CA SER A 127 5.87 7.42 -16.03
C SER A 127 4.61 6.88 -15.35
N GLY A 128 4.00 7.68 -14.46
CA GLY A 128 2.55 7.62 -14.20
C GLY A 128 2.10 7.12 -12.82
N GLY A 129 2.45 7.82 -11.75
CA GLY A 129 1.79 7.67 -10.45
C GLY A 129 2.76 7.80 -9.28
N SER A 130 2.79 8.95 -8.61
CA SER A 130 3.64 9.14 -7.43
C SER A 130 2.93 8.51 -6.23
N THR A 131 3.17 7.22 -5.99
CA THR A 131 2.78 6.62 -4.71
C THR A 131 3.63 7.27 -3.62
N SER A 132 2.99 7.84 -2.61
CA SER A 132 3.67 8.50 -1.50
C SER A 132 3.36 7.76 -0.22
N GLY A 133 4.22 6.83 0.19
CA GLY A 133 4.10 6.12 1.46
C GLY A 133 4.97 4.89 1.52
N GLU A 134 5.41 4.56 2.73
CA GLU A 134 6.23 3.39 2.97
C GLU A 134 5.36 2.13 2.93
N GLN A 135 5.65 1.22 2.01
CA GLN A 135 5.04 -0.11 2.01
C GLN A 135 5.65 -0.94 3.14
N VAL A 136 4.80 -1.66 3.85
CA VAL A 136 5.20 -2.51 4.96
C VAL A 136 4.70 -3.93 4.73
N PRO A 137 5.40 -4.97 5.22
CA PRO A 137 4.88 -6.33 5.13
C PRO A 137 3.64 -6.50 6.02
N ALA A 138 2.76 -7.43 5.66
CA ALA A 138 1.59 -7.79 6.45
C ALA A 138 1.94 -8.16 7.92
N SER A 139 3.12 -8.75 8.14
CA SER A 139 3.66 -9.14 9.46
C SER A 139 4.20 -7.99 10.32
N SER A 140 4.14 -6.75 9.84
CA SER A 140 4.58 -5.57 10.60
C SER A 140 3.86 -5.45 11.95
N ALA A 141 4.59 -5.00 12.98
CA ALA A 141 4.09 -4.78 14.34
C ALA A 141 3.17 -3.54 14.49
N LEU A 142 2.98 -2.77 13.41
CA LEU A 142 2.07 -1.63 13.41
C LEU A 142 0.62 -2.09 13.62
N PRO A 143 -0.18 -1.36 14.43
CA PRO A 143 -1.61 -1.63 14.57
C PRO A 143 -2.34 -1.38 13.25
N VAL A 144 -3.45 -2.08 13.02
CA VAL A 144 -4.31 -1.83 11.85
C VAL A 144 -5.07 -0.53 12.03
N CYS A 145 -5.10 0.32 11.00
CA CYS A 145 -5.84 1.57 11.03
C CYS A 145 -7.35 1.34 11.20
N THR A 146 -8.00 2.12 12.07
CA THR A 146 -9.46 2.10 12.26
C THR A 146 -10.12 3.30 11.57
N GLY A 147 -11.42 3.22 11.28
CA GLY A 147 -12.16 4.35 10.67
C GLY A 147 -12.25 5.61 11.51
N SER A 148 -12.00 5.52 12.82
CA SER A 148 -11.87 6.69 13.70
C SER A 148 -10.50 7.35 13.61
N ALA A 149 -9.47 6.62 13.21
CA ALA A 149 -8.10 7.11 13.09
C ALA A 149 -7.82 7.63 11.68
N VAL A 150 -8.27 6.90 10.66
CA VAL A 150 -7.96 7.17 9.26
C VAL A 150 -9.20 7.46 8.45
N LYS A 151 -9.11 8.48 7.60
CA LYS A 151 -10.10 8.78 6.57
C LYS A 151 -9.57 8.37 5.20
N LEU A 152 -10.29 7.49 4.52
CA LEU A 152 -10.04 7.15 3.12
C LEU A 152 -10.70 8.19 2.21
N SER A 153 -10.03 8.53 1.11
CA SER A 153 -10.56 9.37 0.04
C SER A 153 -10.01 8.86 -1.30
N VAL A 154 -10.74 9.08 -2.38
CA VAL A 154 -10.29 8.76 -3.74
C VAL A 154 -10.38 10.01 -4.58
N ARG A 155 -9.37 10.25 -5.42
CA ARG A 155 -9.40 11.33 -6.41
C ARG A 155 -8.85 10.86 -7.74
N SER A 156 -9.38 11.39 -8.83
CA SER A 156 -8.73 11.27 -10.13
C SER A 156 -7.68 12.36 -10.29
N VAL A 157 -6.51 12.02 -10.83
CA VAL A 157 -5.40 12.97 -11.05
C VAL A 157 -5.79 14.07 -12.05
N ARG A 158 -6.65 13.73 -13.01
CA ARG A 158 -7.26 14.68 -13.96
C ARG A 158 -8.77 14.60 -13.90
N ASN A 159 -9.44 15.73 -14.15
CA ASN A 159 -10.89 15.75 -14.25
C ASN A 159 -11.38 15.14 -15.58
N SER A 160 -10.58 15.23 -16.65
CA SER A 160 -10.85 14.64 -17.95
C SER A 160 -9.62 13.97 -18.55
N TYR A 161 -9.85 12.93 -19.36
CA TYR A 161 -8.83 12.16 -20.04
C TYR A 161 -9.14 12.06 -21.53
N GLU A 162 -8.17 12.45 -22.35
CA GLU A 162 -8.22 12.33 -23.81
C GLU A 162 -8.27 10.85 -24.24
N PRO A 163 -8.74 10.57 -25.47
CA PRO A 163 -8.65 9.25 -26.05
C PRO A 163 -7.24 8.67 -25.97
N GLY A 164 -7.13 7.40 -25.59
CA GLY A 164 -5.85 6.70 -25.41
C GLY A 164 -5.05 7.07 -24.15
N THR A 165 -5.50 8.03 -23.34
CA THR A 165 -4.89 8.29 -22.02
C THR A 165 -5.54 7.41 -20.95
N ASN A 166 -4.71 6.71 -20.17
CA ASN A 166 -5.16 5.91 -19.03
C ASN A 166 -5.49 6.80 -17.84
N PRO A 167 -6.68 6.67 -17.22
CA PRO A 167 -6.97 7.33 -15.96
C PRO A 167 -6.08 6.85 -14.83
N THR A 168 -5.59 7.80 -14.02
CA THR A 168 -4.88 7.52 -12.77
C THR A 168 -5.72 8.03 -11.61
N PHE A 169 -5.91 7.18 -10.61
CA PHE A 169 -6.65 7.47 -9.40
C PHE A 169 -5.71 7.39 -8.21
N GLU A 170 -5.85 8.33 -7.29
CA GLU A 170 -5.10 8.38 -6.05
C GLU A 170 -6.03 8.06 -4.89
N LEU A 171 -5.73 6.96 -4.22
CA LEU A 171 -6.33 6.60 -2.94
C LEU A 171 -5.50 7.27 -1.86
N VAL A 172 -6.12 8.17 -1.12
CA VAL A 172 -5.48 8.95 -0.06
C VAL A 172 -6.03 8.48 1.28
N ALA A 173 -5.15 7.99 2.14
CA ALA A 173 -5.49 7.61 3.50
C ALA A 173 -4.81 8.57 4.48
N ARG A 174 -5.60 9.38 5.17
CA ARG A 174 -5.12 10.40 6.11
C ARG A 174 -5.38 9.98 7.55
N ASN A 175 -4.32 9.89 8.35
CA ASN A 175 -4.36 9.52 9.75
C ASN A 175 -4.40 10.76 10.64
N SER A 176 -5.55 10.98 11.29
CA SER A 176 -5.74 12.06 12.26
C SER A 176 -5.48 11.66 13.70
N SER A 177 -4.98 10.44 13.94
CA SER A 177 -4.61 9.96 15.28
C SER A 177 -3.17 10.32 15.65
N GLY A 178 -2.81 10.11 16.92
CA GLY A 178 -1.47 10.34 17.45
C GLY A 178 -0.49 9.17 17.32
N SER A 179 -0.83 8.11 16.58
CA SER A 179 0.00 6.91 16.42
C SER A 179 0.02 6.41 14.98
N ASP A 180 1.18 5.91 14.56
CA ASP A 180 1.32 5.21 13.28
C ASP A 180 0.44 3.95 13.24
N CYS A 181 -0.15 3.68 12.09
CA CYS A 181 -0.88 2.45 11.84
C CYS A 181 -0.54 1.90 10.45
N LYS A 182 -0.94 0.66 10.15
CA LYS A 182 -0.87 0.08 8.81
C LYS A 182 -2.27 -0.06 8.22
N LEU A 183 -2.39 0.21 6.93
CA LEU A 183 -3.63 0.08 6.17
C LEU A 183 -3.35 -0.72 4.90
N ASP A 184 -4.27 -1.63 4.56
CA ASP A 184 -4.25 -2.34 3.30
C ASP A 184 -5.07 -1.58 2.24
N LEU A 185 -4.38 -1.06 1.23
CA LEU A 185 -4.96 -0.37 0.07
C LEU A 185 -5.05 -1.28 -1.17
N GLY A 186 -4.76 -2.58 -1.03
CA GLY A 186 -4.91 -3.59 -2.06
C GLY A 186 -6.34 -4.13 -2.13
N PRO A 187 -6.71 -4.78 -3.25
CA PRO A 187 -8.08 -5.23 -3.51
C PRO A 187 -8.66 -6.22 -2.48
N ASP A 188 -7.83 -6.93 -1.69
CA ASP A 188 -8.31 -7.80 -0.60
C ASP A 188 -9.10 -7.03 0.47
N HIS A 189 -8.79 -5.74 0.65
CA HIS A 189 -9.34 -4.91 1.72
C HIS A 189 -9.84 -3.54 1.24
N THR A 190 -9.33 -3.00 0.14
CA THR A 190 -9.80 -1.74 -0.44
C THR A 190 -10.14 -1.97 -1.91
N VAL A 191 -11.43 -2.13 -2.18
CA VAL A 191 -11.94 -2.37 -3.54
C VAL A 191 -12.18 -1.04 -4.23
N VAL A 192 -11.60 -0.87 -5.41
CA VAL A 192 -11.85 0.26 -6.29
C VAL A 192 -12.74 -0.19 -7.43
N THR A 193 -13.86 0.50 -7.63
CA THR A 193 -14.77 0.25 -8.75
C THR A 193 -14.89 1.47 -9.64
N ILE A 194 -15.10 1.21 -10.93
CA ILE A 194 -15.28 2.23 -11.95
C ILE A 194 -16.60 1.96 -12.66
N THR A 195 -17.53 2.89 -12.53
CA THR A 195 -18.90 2.73 -13.00
C THR A 195 -19.27 3.90 -13.91
N LYS A 196 -19.81 3.60 -15.10
CA LYS A 196 -20.32 4.64 -15.99
C LYS A 196 -21.56 5.27 -15.35
N THR A 197 -21.67 6.60 -15.37
CA THR A 197 -22.85 7.27 -14.81
C THR A 197 -24.13 6.80 -15.52
N GLY A 198 -25.12 6.36 -14.74
CA GLY A 198 -26.39 5.82 -15.24
C GLY A 198 -26.35 4.33 -15.63
N ALA A 199 -25.23 3.63 -15.41
CA ALA A 199 -25.16 2.18 -15.51
C ALA A 199 -25.44 1.52 -14.15
N ASP A 200 -26.06 0.34 -14.19
CA ASP A 200 -26.38 -0.45 -12.99
C ASP A 200 -25.23 -1.37 -12.55
N ALA A 201 -24.23 -1.56 -13.41
CA ALA A 201 -23.09 -2.44 -13.17
C ALA A 201 -21.77 -1.68 -13.33
N ALA A 202 -20.79 -2.04 -12.51
CA ALA A 202 -19.42 -1.56 -12.66
C ALA A 202 -18.85 -2.02 -14.00
N PHE A 203 -18.11 -1.13 -14.64
CA PHE A 203 -17.37 -1.45 -15.85
C PHE A 203 -16.06 -2.16 -15.51
N TRP A 204 -15.44 -1.78 -14.39
CA TRP A 204 -14.22 -2.39 -13.87
C TRP A 204 -14.22 -2.41 -12.34
N SER A 205 -13.59 -3.41 -11.73
CA SER A 205 -13.37 -3.57 -10.30
C SER A 205 -11.97 -4.13 -10.04
N SER A 206 -11.29 -3.60 -9.02
CA SER A 206 -10.00 -4.13 -8.58
C SER A 206 -10.09 -5.53 -7.96
N ASP A 207 -11.29 -5.92 -7.50
CA ASP A 207 -11.57 -7.24 -6.89
C ASP A 207 -11.84 -8.33 -7.94
N ASP A 208 -12.10 -7.96 -9.20
CA ASP A 208 -12.49 -8.93 -10.22
C ASP A 208 -11.34 -9.86 -10.61
N CYS A 209 -10.10 -9.37 -10.59
CA CYS A 209 -8.93 -10.18 -10.89
C CYS A 209 -7.72 -9.79 -10.04
N HIS A 210 -7.39 -10.66 -9.09
CA HIS A 210 -6.31 -10.51 -8.11
C HIS A 210 -4.92 -10.88 -8.68
N GLU A 211 -4.68 -10.66 -9.97
CA GLU A 211 -3.34 -10.86 -10.55
C GLU A 211 -2.34 -9.81 -10.05
N SER A 212 -2.83 -8.64 -9.60
CA SER A 212 -2.07 -7.70 -8.77
C SER A 212 -2.00 -8.18 -7.32
N ALA A 213 -0.95 -7.83 -6.58
CA ALA A 213 -0.82 -8.15 -5.15
C ALA A 213 -2.12 -7.83 -4.40
N GLY A 214 -2.83 -8.89 -3.96
CA GLY A 214 -4.15 -8.79 -3.35
C GLY A 214 -4.15 -7.86 -2.13
N SER A 215 -3.12 -7.97 -1.31
CA SER A 215 -2.88 -7.10 -0.16
C SER A 215 -1.72 -6.14 -0.44
N LEU A 216 -1.93 -4.85 -0.21
CA LEU A 216 -0.93 -3.79 -0.30
C LEU A 216 -0.93 -2.96 0.99
N PHE A 217 -0.11 -3.38 1.95
CA PHE A 217 0.00 -2.71 3.24
C PHE A 217 0.91 -1.48 3.17
N PHE A 218 0.40 -0.34 3.61
CA PHE A 218 1.14 0.90 3.77
C PHE A 218 1.16 1.33 5.22
N ARG A 219 2.28 1.90 5.68
CA ARG A 219 2.32 2.67 6.92
C ARG A 219 1.64 4.02 6.69
N VAL A 220 0.73 4.38 7.59
CA VAL A 220 0.11 5.72 7.67
C VAL A 220 0.62 6.40 8.94
N PRO A 221 1.59 7.33 8.84
CA PRO A 221 2.16 7.97 10.03
C PRO A 221 1.12 8.82 10.76
N ALA A 222 1.32 9.03 12.06
CA ALA A 222 0.46 9.90 12.87
C ALA A 222 0.42 11.34 12.31
N GLY A 223 -0.78 11.87 12.07
CA GLY A 223 -0.97 13.23 11.56
C GLY A 223 -0.69 13.42 10.06
N ASP A 224 -0.26 12.38 9.36
CA ASP A 224 0.13 12.42 7.95
C ASP A 224 -0.83 11.62 7.05
N GLU A 225 -0.55 11.62 5.75
CA GLU A 225 -1.29 10.84 4.75
C GLU A 225 -0.37 9.99 3.86
N VAL A 226 -0.91 8.87 3.38
CA VAL A 226 -0.33 8.04 2.33
C VAL A 226 -1.18 8.13 1.08
N THR A 227 -0.53 8.11 -0.08
CA THR A 227 -1.18 8.08 -1.39
C THR A 227 -0.78 6.83 -2.16
N TYR A 228 -1.76 6.06 -2.62
CA TYR A 228 -1.59 4.96 -3.56
C TYR A 228 -2.20 5.33 -4.92
N ALA A 229 -1.39 5.25 -5.97
CA ALA A 229 -1.78 5.55 -7.33
C ALA A 229 -2.16 4.25 -8.05
N LEU A 230 -3.41 4.19 -8.49
CA LEU A 230 -3.98 3.12 -9.29
C LEU A 230 -4.18 3.65 -10.72
N GLU A 231 -3.44 3.08 -11.67
CA GLU A 231 -3.71 3.33 -13.09
C GLU A 231 -4.72 2.31 -13.62
N TRP A 232 -5.73 2.80 -14.34
CA TRP A 232 -6.68 1.96 -15.05
C TRP A 232 -6.50 2.11 -16.55
N ASN A 233 -6.32 0.98 -17.23
CA ASN A 233 -6.08 0.91 -18.67
C ASN A 233 -7.33 1.04 -19.54
N ARG A 234 -8.47 1.44 -18.95
CA ARG A 234 -9.79 1.54 -19.60
C ARG A 234 -10.39 0.21 -20.04
N ASP A 235 -9.81 -0.92 -19.67
CA ASP A 235 -10.38 -2.23 -19.98
C ASP A 235 -11.45 -2.61 -18.97
N PRO A 236 -12.51 -3.31 -19.39
CA PRO A 236 -13.45 -3.90 -18.45
C PRO A 236 -12.80 -5.05 -17.70
N SER A 237 -13.31 -5.37 -16.51
CA SER A 237 -12.96 -6.57 -15.77
C SER A 237 -14.12 -7.56 -15.73
N ALA A 238 -13.84 -8.78 -15.30
CA ALA A 238 -14.88 -9.77 -15.00
C ALA A 238 -14.48 -10.59 -13.75
N PRO A 239 -15.45 -10.94 -12.88
CA PRO A 239 -15.17 -11.62 -11.63
C PRO A 239 -14.38 -12.92 -11.79
N ASN A 240 -13.57 -13.25 -10.79
CA ASN A 240 -12.74 -14.45 -10.75
C ASN A 240 -11.76 -14.57 -11.92
N CYS A 241 -11.22 -13.45 -12.42
CA CYS A 241 -10.37 -13.39 -13.60
C CYS A 241 -11.00 -14.05 -14.84
N ALA A 242 -12.33 -14.02 -14.96
CA ALA A 242 -13.00 -14.48 -16.17
C ALA A 242 -12.64 -13.57 -17.36
N THR A 243 -12.89 -14.05 -18.58
CA THR A 243 -12.68 -13.24 -19.78
C THR A 243 -13.58 -12.01 -19.75
N PRO A 244 -13.04 -10.77 -19.72
CA PRO A 244 -13.85 -9.58 -19.71
C PRO A 244 -14.59 -9.35 -21.03
N SER A 245 -15.59 -8.47 -21.01
CA SER A 245 -16.26 -8.05 -22.24
C SER A 245 -15.27 -7.40 -23.21
N ALA A 246 -15.48 -7.57 -24.51
CA ALA A 246 -14.59 -6.98 -25.50
C ALA A 246 -14.78 -5.46 -25.60
N GLY A 247 -13.69 -4.74 -25.81
CA GLY A 247 -13.68 -3.29 -26.01
C GLY A 247 -13.02 -2.55 -24.87
N SER A 248 -13.05 -1.23 -24.95
CA SER A 248 -12.52 -0.31 -23.95
C SER A 248 -13.62 0.64 -23.50
N ALA A 249 -13.43 1.29 -22.35
CA ALA A 249 -14.39 2.22 -21.78
C ALA A 249 -14.74 3.34 -22.77
N PRO A 250 -16.02 3.45 -23.18
CA PRO A 250 -16.45 4.49 -24.10
C PRO A 250 -16.33 5.89 -23.49
N ALA A 251 -16.35 6.93 -24.31
CA ALA A 251 -16.46 8.30 -23.83
C ALA A 251 -17.71 8.49 -22.94
N GLY A 252 -17.60 9.38 -21.95
CA GLY A 252 -18.68 9.72 -21.02
C GLY A 252 -18.18 10.04 -19.61
N THR A 253 -19.14 10.25 -18.71
CA THR A 253 -18.88 10.49 -17.29
C THR A 253 -18.88 9.17 -16.53
N TYR A 254 -17.92 9.05 -15.62
CA TYR A 254 -17.70 7.88 -14.79
C TYR A 254 -17.58 8.30 -13.33
N TRP A 255 -17.88 7.35 -12.45
CA TRP A 255 -17.56 7.41 -11.03
C TRP A 255 -16.42 6.43 -10.75
N VAL A 256 -15.39 6.90 -10.05
CA VAL A 256 -14.45 6.05 -9.33
C VAL A 256 -14.88 6.01 -7.87
N GLU A 257 -14.97 4.83 -7.31
CA GLU A 257 -15.37 4.59 -5.92
C GLU A 257 -14.35 3.68 -5.26
N ALA A 258 -13.91 4.02 -4.05
CA ALA A 258 -13.03 3.22 -3.23
C ALA A 258 -13.76 2.85 -1.93
N THR A 259 -13.88 1.55 -1.67
CA THR A 259 -14.61 1.00 -0.53
C THR A 259 -13.68 0.13 0.29
N ALA A 260 -13.55 0.46 1.58
CA ALA A 260 -12.73 -0.28 2.52
C ALA A 260 -13.54 -0.61 3.80
N PRO A 261 -13.59 -1.87 4.23
CA PRO A 261 -14.26 -2.27 5.46
C PRO A 261 -13.77 -1.45 6.66
N GLY A 262 -14.70 -0.84 7.38
CA GLY A 262 -14.40 -0.03 8.57
C GLY A 262 -13.90 1.39 8.28
N LEU A 263 -13.52 1.76 7.06
CA LEU A 263 -13.17 3.14 6.67
C LEU A 263 -14.28 3.84 5.86
N GLY A 264 -15.21 3.07 5.31
CA GLY A 264 -16.34 3.57 4.52
C GLY A 264 -16.05 3.60 3.03
N GLU A 265 -16.78 4.46 2.33
CA GLU A 265 -16.74 4.63 0.87
C GLU A 265 -16.33 6.07 0.54
N ALA A 266 -15.48 6.23 -0.47
CA ALA A 266 -15.20 7.51 -1.09
C ALA A 266 -15.47 7.42 -2.59
N ARG A 267 -16.05 8.47 -3.19
CA ARG A 267 -16.32 8.52 -4.63
C ARG A 267 -15.94 9.86 -5.25
N GLN A 268 -15.55 9.83 -6.51
CA GLN A 268 -15.33 11.03 -7.32
C GLN A 268 -15.72 10.78 -8.78
N SER A 269 -16.22 11.81 -9.47
CA SER A 269 -16.46 11.73 -10.92
C SER A 269 -15.21 12.08 -11.73
N PHE A 270 -15.15 11.55 -12.94
CA PHE A 270 -14.21 11.95 -13.99
C PHE A 270 -14.83 11.75 -15.38
N VAL A 271 -14.20 12.32 -16.40
CA VAL A 271 -14.70 12.27 -17.79
C VAL A 271 -13.69 11.59 -18.70
N LEU A 272 -14.18 10.67 -19.53
CA LEU A 272 -13.47 10.19 -20.71
C LEU A 272 -13.97 10.98 -21.91
N GLU A 273 -13.08 11.73 -22.55
CA GLU A 273 -13.43 12.57 -23.70
C GLU A 273 -13.69 11.74 -24.95
N LYS A 274 -14.44 12.34 -25.87
CA LYS A 274 -14.74 11.77 -27.18
C LYS A 274 -13.64 12.20 -28.16
N ASP A 275 -13.30 11.31 -29.09
CA ASP A 275 -12.49 11.63 -30.27
C ASP A 275 -13.07 12.77 -31.10
#